data_AF-A0A4Z2HY91-F1
#
_entry.id   AF-A0A4Z2HY91-F1
#
_cell.length_a   1.000
_cell.length_b   1.000
_cell.length_c   1.000
_cell.angle_alpha   90.00
_cell.angle_beta   90.00
_cell.angle_gamma   90.00
#
_symmetry.space_group_name_H-M   'P 1'
#
loop_
_entity.id
_entity.type
_entity.pdbx_description
1 polymer ?
#
loop_
_entity_poly.entity_id
_entity_poly.type
_entity_poly.pdbx_seq_one_letter_code
_entity_poly.pdbx_strand_id
1 'polypeptide(L)'
;MQLFKKPHEEGEEEDASQAGVNKASKGGIIYGDYLQLEKILSAQTLQSELKADKIHDEHLFIVTHQAFELWFKQILFELDSVRHIFISGHVRDERYMLKVNNRIHRIVRIFNLLVEQFAVLETMTALDFFDFREYLAPASGFQSLQFRLLENKIGVPDNLRVPYNRRHHRDNFKGQESKLLLASEQEPTLLKLVEVNLTTPKNTTFCLLYLDKLMCCPPGYKR
;
A
#
# COMPACT_ATOMS: atom_id res chain seq x y z
N MET A 1 51.84 -12.19 -52.55
CA MET A 1 51.16 -13.47 -52.24
C MET A 1 49.73 -13.13 -51.84
N GLN A 2 48.78 -13.37 -52.75
CA GLN A 2 47.35 -13.38 -52.42
C GLN A 2 47.11 -14.49 -51.38
N LEU A 3 46.12 -14.36 -50.48
CA LEU A 3 44.83 -15.05 -50.63
C LEU A 3 44.04 -15.14 -49.30
N PHE A 4 42.88 -14.46 -49.29
CA PHE A 4 41.53 -14.96 -48.92
C PHE A 4 41.13 -15.41 -47.48
N LYS A 5 40.04 -14.76 -47.04
CA LYS A 5 38.76 -15.28 -46.49
C LYS A 5 38.66 -15.77 -45.04
N LYS A 6 37.72 -15.14 -44.32
CA LYS A 6 36.77 -15.85 -43.43
C LYS A 6 35.86 -16.77 -44.27
N PRO A 7 35.43 -17.89 -43.69
CA PRO A 7 33.99 -18.07 -43.52
C PRO A 7 33.57 -18.51 -42.12
N HIS A 8 32.32 -18.19 -41.82
CA HIS A 8 31.45 -18.71 -40.76
C HIS A 8 31.36 -20.24 -40.79
N GLU A 9 31.13 -20.85 -39.62
CA GLU A 9 30.08 -21.85 -39.29
C GLU A 9 30.32 -22.32 -37.84
N GLU A 10 29.45 -21.93 -36.92
CA GLU A 10 28.37 -22.75 -36.36
C GLU A 10 28.80 -23.53 -35.11
N GLY A 11 28.21 -23.10 -34.00
CA GLY A 11 28.42 -23.61 -32.66
C GLY A 11 27.67 -22.73 -31.68
N GLU A 12 26.41 -22.40 -32.00
CA GLU A 12 25.46 -22.08 -30.94
C GLU A 12 25.28 -23.38 -30.17
N GLU A 13 26.06 -23.56 -29.10
CA GLU A 13 25.64 -24.45 -28.03
C GLU A 13 24.32 -23.86 -27.53
N GLU A 14 23.21 -24.37 -28.07
CA GLU A 14 21.88 -24.15 -27.51
C GLU A 14 21.95 -24.59 -26.05
N ASP A 15 22.03 -23.61 -25.16
CA ASP A 15 21.95 -23.84 -23.72
C ASP A 15 20.60 -24.48 -23.43
N ALA A 16 20.62 -25.81 -23.27
CA ALA A 16 19.46 -26.63 -22.99
C ALA A 16 18.72 -26.18 -21.69
N SER A 17 19.34 -25.34 -20.85
CA SER A 17 18.68 -24.72 -19.70
C SER A 17 17.59 -23.72 -20.11
N GLN A 18 17.67 -23.15 -21.32
CA GLN A 18 16.69 -22.22 -21.88
C GLN A 18 15.66 -22.91 -22.80
N ALA A 19 15.75 -24.23 -23.01
CA ALA A 19 14.78 -25.02 -23.78
C ALA A 19 13.45 -25.26 -23.04
N GLY A 20 13.03 -24.28 -22.22
CA GLY A 20 11.73 -24.27 -21.57
C GLY A 20 10.67 -23.72 -22.52
N VAL A 21 9.54 -24.42 -22.64
CA VAL A 21 8.37 -23.87 -23.34
C VAL A 21 7.90 -22.63 -22.57
N ASN A 22 8.15 -21.45 -23.12
CA ASN A 22 7.64 -20.19 -22.56
C ASN A 22 6.11 -20.20 -22.66
N LYS A 23 5.42 -20.54 -21.57
CA LYS A 23 3.95 -20.55 -21.50
C LYS A 23 3.32 -19.19 -21.80
N ALA A 24 4.10 -18.10 -21.81
CA ALA A 24 3.62 -16.78 -22.20
C ALA A 24 3.27 -16.67 -23.69
N SER A 25 3.79 -17.55 -24.57
CA SER A 25 3.52 -17.50 -26.01
C SER A 25 2.16 -18.10 -26.42
N LYS A 26 1.45 -18.79 -25.51
CA LYS A 26 0.10 -19.29 -25.74
C LYS A 26 -0.96 -18.29 -25.28
N GLY A 27 -1.08 -17.15 -25.97
CA GLY A 27 -2.24 -16.23 -25.86
C GLY A 27 -2.67 -15.87 -24.43
N GLY A 28 -1.70 -15.79 -23.51
CA GLY A 28 -1.94 -15.49 -22.09
C GLY A 28 -1.82 -13.99 -21.80
N ILE A 29 -2.32 -13.57 -20.63
CA ILE A 29 -2.13 -12.20 -20.16
C ILE A 29 -0.63 -11.96 -19.96
N ILE A 30 -0.09 -10.93 -20.61
CA ILE A 30 1.32 -10.52 -20.48
C ILE A 30 1.50 -9.79 -19.15
N TYR A 31 2.59 -10.09 -18.42
CA TYR A 31 2.87 -9.54 -17.09
C TYR A 31 2.80 -8.01 -17.05
N GLY A 32 3.45 -7.35 -18.02
CA GLY A 32 3.46 -5.90 -18.13
C GLY A 32 2.07 -5.28 -18.28
N ASP A 33 1.21 -5.93 -19.08
CA ASP A 33 -0.16 -5.48 -19.32
C ASP A 33 -1.04 -5.72 -18.08
N TYR A 34 -0.89 -6.87 -17.43
CA TYR A 34 -1.65 -7.21 -16.21
C TYR A 34 -1.42 -6.20 -15.10
N LEU A 35 -0.14 -5.85 -14.85
CA LEU A 35 0.24 -4.91 -13.80
C LEU A 35 0.19 -3.45 -14.26
N GLN A 36 -0.07 -3.19 -15.54
CA GLN A 36 -0.04 -1.85 -16.14
C GLN A 36 1.30 -1.15 -15.87
N LEU A 37 2.41 -1.86 -16.08
CA LEU A 37 3.75 -1.36 -15.76
C LEU A 37 4.11 -0.09 -16.52
N GLU A 38 3.56 0.12 -17.72
CA GLU A 38 3.74 1.38 -18.45
C GLU A 38 3.29 2.59 -17.62
N LYS A 39 2.17 2.50 -16.90
CA LYS A 39 1.69 3.59 -16.03
C LYS A 39 2.52 3.72 -14.76
N ILE A 40 2.92 2.59 -14.17
CA ILE A 40 3.64 2.58 -12.89
C ILE A 40 5.08 3.06 -13.09
N LEU A 41 5.78 2.55 -14.10
CA LEU A 41 7.21 2.80 -14.35
C LEU A 41 7.47 4.06 -15.21
N SER A 42 6.42 4.78 -15.61
CA SER A 42 6.53 6.09 -16.29
C SER A 42 6.05 7.25 -15.42
N ALA A 43 5.81 7.03 -14.13
CA ALA A 43 5.28 8.04 -13.20
C ALA A 43 6.38 8.79 -12.42
N GLN A 44 7.66 8.57 -12.71
CA GLN A 44 8.80 9.12 -11.96
C GLN A 44 9.36 10.39 -12.63
N THR A 45 8.68 11.52 -12.43
CA THR A 45 9.15 12.83 -12.93
C THR A 45 9.87 13.62 -11.84
N LEU A 46 11.17 13.81 -12.01
CA LEU A 46 12.01 14.62 -11.12
C LEU A 46 11.80 16.12 -11.40
N GLN A 47 11.39 16.89 -10.39
CA GLN A 47 11.25 18.34 -10.53
C GLN A 47 12.61 19.01 -10.73
N SER A 48 13.66 18.52 -10.07
CA SER A 48 15.01 19.04 -10.20
C SER A 48 15.54 18.88 -11.65
N GLU A 49 15.26 17.73 -12.27
CA GLU A 49 15.59 17.48 -13.69
C GLU A 49 14.83 18.40 -14.64
N LEU A 50 13.54 18.70 -14.37
CA LEU A 50 12.77 19.68 -15.14
C LEU A 50 13.33 21.11 -15.04
N LYS A 51 14.10 21.41 -13.99
CA LYS A 51 14.78 22.69 -13.77
C LYS A 51 16.24 22.69 -14.25
N ALA A 52 16.66 21.65 -14.95
CA ALA A 52 18.02 21.44 -15.44
C ALA A 52 19.09 21.31 -14.33
N ASP A 53 18.68 20.91 -13.13
CA ASP A 53 19.54 20.67 -11.98
C ASP A 53 19.21 19.30 -11.38
N LYS A 54 19.60 18.23 -12.07
CA LYS A 54 19.18 16.87 -11.71
C LYS A 54 19.83 16.42 -10.40
N ILE A 55 19.00 16.22 -9.37
CA ILE A 55 19.43 15.63 -8.09
C ILE A 55 19.08 14.15 -8.05
N HIS A 56 20.09 13.31 -7.78
CA HIS A 56 19.96 11.85 -7.87
C HIS A 56 18.94 11.28 -6.87
N ASP A 57 19.03 11.70 -5.61
CA ASP A 57 18.21 11.18 -4.51
C ASP A 57 16.74 11.58 -4.59
N GLU A 58 16.38 12.56 -5.45
CA GLU A 58 14.98 12.87 -5.73
C GLU A 58 14.24 11.65 -6.32
N HIS A 59 14.92 10.81 -7.13
CA HIS A 59 14.31 9.60 -7.66
C HIS A 59 13.96 8.61 -6.53
N LEU A 60 14.86 8.43 -5.55
CA LEU A 60 14.60 7.60 -4.36
C LEU A 60 13.43 8.15 -3.54
N PHE A 61 13.38 9.47 -3.38
CA PHE A 61 12.28 10.14 -2.69
C PHE A 61 10.93 9.84 -3.36
N ILE A 62 10.85 9.99 -4.69
CA ILE A 62 9.63 9.72 -5.47
C ILE A 62 9.20 8.25 -5.35
N VAL A 63 10.11 7.31 -5.62
CA VAL A 63 9.80 5.86 -5.61
C VAL A 63 9.35 5.40 -4.23
N THR A 64 10.01 5.89 -3.16
CA THR A 64 9.62 5.58 -1.79
C THR A 64 8.19 6.03 -1.50
N HIS A 65 7.81 7.27 -1.85
CA HIS A 65 6.46 7.78 -1.62
C HIS A 65 5.41 7.07 -2.49
N GLN A 66 5.75 6.71 -3.74
CA GLN A 66 4.87 5.91 -4.60
C GLN A 66 4.60 4.53 -4.00
N ALA A 67 5.63 3.87 -3.45
CA ALA A 67 5.47 2.59 -2.76
C ALA A 67 4.56 2.72 -1.52
N PHE A 68 4.73 3.79 -0.71
CA PHE A 68 3.81 4.09 0.40
C PHE A 68 2.35 4.21 -0.09
N GLU A 69 2.10 4.99 -1.15
CA GLU A 69 0.75 5.22 -1.67
C GLU A 69 0.11 3.95 -2.27
N LEU A 70 0.90 3.05 -2.86
CA LEU A 70 0.41 1.73 -3.28
C LEU A 70 -0.02 0.88 -2.09
N TRP A 71 0.77 0.87 -1.01
CA TRP A 71 0.42 0.16 0.21
C TRP A 71 -0.77 0.77 0.94
N PHE A 72 -0.89 2.11 0.99
CA PHE A 72 -2.08 2.77 1.53
C PHE A 72 -3.34 2.37 0.76
N LYS A 73 -3.27 2.29 -0.57
CA LYS A 73 -4.37 1.80 -1.39
C LYS A 73 -4.76 0.37 -1.04
N GLN A 74 -3.77 -0.52 -0.84
CA GLN A 74 -4.04 -1.89 -0.42
C GLN A 74 -4.68 -1.95 0.98
N ILE A 75 -4.19 -1.17 1.94
CA ILE A 75 -4.77 -1.11 3.29
C ILE A 75 -6.22 -0.62 3.22
N LEU A 76 -6.49 0.45 2.47
CA LEU A 76 -7.85 0.99 2.29
C LEU A 76 -8.77 -0.06 1.66
N PHE A 77 -8.29 -0.82 0.67
CA PHE A 77 -9.06 -1.88 0.04
C PHE A 77 -9.44 -3.00 1.02
N GLU A 78 -8.50 -3.44 1.87
CA GLU A 78 -8.77 -4.42 2.92
C GLU A 78 -9.75 -3.85 3.97
N LEU A 79 -9.50 -2.61 4.41
CA LEU A 79 -10.27 -1.94 5.45
C LEU A 79 -11.73 -1.73 5.02
N ASP A 80 -11.97 -1.25 3.80
CA ASP A 80 -13.32 -1.09 3.27
C ASP A 80 -14.05 -2.43 3.13
N SER A 81 -13.32 -3.49 2.75
CA SER A 81 -13.90 -4.83 2.69
C SER A 81 -14.25 -5.38 4.08
N VAL A 82 -13.45 -5.09 5.10
CA VAL A 82 -13.78 -5.42 6.50
C VAL A 82 -14.99 -4.62 6.96
N ARG A 83 -15.00 -3.28 6.78
CA ARG A 83 -16.13 -2.41 7.13
C ARG A 83 -17.43 -2.90 6.50
N HIS A 84 -17.40 -3.30 5.22
CA HIS A 84 -18.56 -3.84 4.53
C HIS A 84 -19.11 -5.14 5.14
N ILE A 85 -18.23 -6.05 5.61
CA ILE A 85 -18.65 -7.27 6.32
C ILE A 85 -19.39 -6.93 7.62
N PHE A 86 -18.92 -5.93 8.36
CA PHE A 86 -19.59 -5.46 9.58
C PHE A 86 -20.94 -4.79 9.27
N ILE A 87 -20.97 -3.87 8.29
CA ILE A 87 -22.19 -3.13 7.89
C ILE A 87 -23.29 -4.08 7.42
N SER A 88 -22.93 -5.11 6.66
CA SER A 88 -23.88 -6.09 6.12
C SER A 88 -24.35 -7.13 7.16
N GLY A 89 -23.83 -7.10 8.39
CA GLY A 89 -24.22 -8.03 9.46
C GLY A 89 -23.69 -9.46 9.31
N HIS A 90 -22.88 -9.74 8.27
CA HIS A 90 -22.30 -11.06 8.00
C HIS A 90 -21.24 -11.48 9.03
N VAL A 91 -20.76 -10.55 9.85
CA VAL A 91 -19.79 -10.81 10.94
C VAL A 91 -20.24 -11.89 11.93
N ARG A 92 -21.54 -12.25 11.94
CA ARG A 92 -22.10 -13.31 12.80
C ARG A 92 -21.80 -14.73 12.31
N ASP A 93 -21.37 -14.90 11.07
CA ASP A 93 -20.95 -16.20 10.52
C ASP A 93 -19.43 -16.39 10.71
N GLU A 94 -19.04 -17.50 11.35
CA GLU A 94 -17.65 -17.88 11.66
C GLU A 94 -16.70 -17.74 10.46
N ARG A 95 -17.18 -18.04 9.25
CA ARG A 95 -16.36 -17.94 8.02
C ARG A 95 -15.96 -16.49 7.70
N TYR A 96 -16.86 -15.55 7.94
CA TYR A 96 -16.59 -14.13 7.73
C TYR A 96 -15.68 -13.58 8.82
N MET A 97 -15.77 -14.07 10.06
CA MET A 97 -14.84 -13.70 11.13
C MET A 97 -13.40 -14.12 10.84
N LEU A 98 -13.17 -15.34 10.36
CA LEU A 98 -11.84 -15.78 9.94
C LEU A 98 -11.30 -14.88 8.80
N LYS A 99 -12.17 -14.53 7.84
CA LYS A 99 -11.81 -13.62 6.74
C LYS A 99 -11.45 -12.23 7.25
N VAL A 100 -12.22 -11.66 8.18
CA VAL A 100 -11.92 -10.38 8.83
C VAL A 100 -10.57 -10.45 9.53
N ASN A 101 -10.32 -11.47 10.35
CA ASN A 101 -9.06 -11.63 11.07
C ASN A 101 -7.86 -11.69 10.10
N ASN A 102 -7.96 -12.50 9.05
CA ASN A 102 -6.90 -12.61 8.03
C ASN A 102 -6.59 -11.26 7.34
N ARG A 103 -7.61 -10.45 7.07
CA ARG A 103 -7.45 -9.13 6.45
C ARG A 103 -6.85 -8.10 7.40
N ILE A 104 -7.30 -8.07 8.65
CA ILE A 104 -6.70 -7.22 9.68
C ILE A 104 -5.24 -7.60 9.91
N HIS A 105 -4.95 -8.90 10.03
CA HIS A 105 -3.57 -9.37 10.15
C HIS A 105 -2.73 -8.96 8.93
N ARG A 106 -3.27 -9.02 7.71
CA ARG A 106 -2.59 -8.51 6.50
C ARG A 106 -2.30 -7.02 6.59
N ILE A 107 -3.25 -6.20 7.03
CA ILE A 107 -3.04 -4.76 7.26
C ILE A 107 -1.89 -4.53 8.25
N VAL A 108 -1.84 -5.28 9.37
CA VAL A 108 -0.74 -5.20 10.34
C VAL A 108 0.60 -5.53 9.71
N ARG A 109 0.67 -6.60 8.89
CA ARG A 109 1.91 -6.95 8.18
C ARG A 109 2.36 -5.87 7.20
N ILE A 110 1.43 -5.21 6.51
CA ILE A 110 1.74 -4.09 5.62
C ILE A 110 2.28 -2.91 6.44
N PHE A 111 1.66 -2.56 7.58
CA PHE A 111 2.18 -1.49 8.43
C PHE A 111 3.60 -1.77 8.94
N ASN A 112 3.92 -3.01 9.32
CA ASN A 112 5.29 -3.36 9.71
C ASN A 112 6.28 -3.14 8.55
N LEU A 113 5.92 -3.52 7.33
CA LEU A 113 6.73 -3.27 6.13
C LEU A 113 6.91 -1.76 5.88
N LEU A 114 5.84 -0.97 6.04
CA LEU A 114 5.89 0.49 5.91
C LEU A 114 6.83 1.15 6.94
N VAL A 115 6.90 0.59 8.15
CA VAL A 115 7.86 1.05 9.18
C VAL A 115 9.29 0.72 8.75
N GLU A 116 9.55 -0.50 8.29
CA GLU A 116 10.87 -0.91 7.79
C GLU A 116 11.31 -0.10 6.56
N GLN A 117 10.36 0.32 5.72
CA GLN A 117 10.62 1.10 4.52
C GLN A 117 11.27 2.47 4.82
N PHE A 118 11.08 3.04 6.02
CA PHE A 118 11.78 4.28 6.40
C PHE A 118 13.30 4.13 6.38
N ALA A 119 13.83 2.94 6.71
CA ALA A 119 15.28 2.69 6.69
C ALA A 119 15.88 2.84 5.28
N VAL A 120 15.08 2.64 4.22
CA VAL A 120 15.51 2.88 2.83
C VAL A 120 15.57 4.38 2.55
N LEU A 121 14.66 5.19 3.09
CA LEU A 121 14.69 6.63 2.92
C LEU A 121 15.81 7.29 3.75
N GLU A 122 16.13 6.71 4.91
CA GLU A 122 17.22 7.15 5.78
C GLU A 122 18.62 6.97 5.17
N THR A 123 18.75 6.27 4.04
CA THR A 123 20.03 6.22 3.29
C THR A 123 20.33 7.53 2.56
N MET A 124 19.33 8.38 2.34
CA MET A 124 19.49 9.72 1.78
C MET A 124 19.96 10.67 2.88
N THR A 125 21.02 11.43 2.63
CA THR A 125 21.52 12.38 3.63
C THR A 125 20.64 13.62 3.72
N ALA A 126 20.67 14.30 4.86
CA ALA A 126 19.94 15.55 5.02
C ALA A 126 20.43 16.67 4.07
N LEU A 127 21.70 16.60 3.64
CA LEU A 127 22.27 17.53 2.66
C LEU A 127 21.70 17.26 1.26
N ASP A 128 21.73 15.99 0.82
CA ASP A 128 21.16 15.61 -0.48
C ASP A 128 19.65 15.90 -0.54
N PHE A 129 18.93 15.70 0.57
CA PHE A 129 17.53 16.12 0.67
C PHE A 129 17.36 17.63 0.54
N PHE A 130 18.25 18.43 1.13
CA PHE A 130 18.17 19.89 1.07
C PHE A 130 18.30 20.40 -0.38
N ASP A 131 19.12 19.76 -1.19
CA ASP A 131 19.42 20.17 -2.57
C ASP A 131 18.20 20.12 -3.50
N PHE A 132 17.21 19.25 -3.26
CA PHE A 132 15.98 19.22 -4.06
C PHE A 132 14.73 19.68 -3.32
N ARG A 133 14.82 19.96 -2.01
CA ARG A 133 13.67 20.33 -1.18
C ARG A 133 12.94 21.57 -1.68
N GLU A 134 13.66 22.53 -2.26
CA GLU A 134 13.06 23.76 -2.78
C GLU A 134 12.09 23.52 -3.93
N TYR A 135 12.32 22.49 -4.74
CA TYR A 135 11.45 22.12 -5.86
C TYR A 135 10.13 21.50 -5.42
N LEU A 136 10.05 21.02 -4.17
CA LEU A 136 8.85 20.38 -3.62
C LEU A 136 7.84 21.38 -3.08
N ALA A 137 8.23 22.60 -2.72
CA ALA A 137 7.32 23.55 -2.10
C ALA A 137 6.17 23.97 -3.07
N PRO A 138 4.90 23.99 -2.63
CA PRO A 138 4.38 23.80 -1.27
C PRO A 138 3.92 22.36 -0.94
N ALA A 139 4.29 21.37 -1.76
CA ALA A 139 3.85 19.99 -1.59
C ALA A 139 4.36 19.39 -0.26
N SER A 140 3.49 18.62 0.40
CA SER A 140 3.79 18.02 1.70
C SER A 140 3.01 16.73 1.91
N GLY A 141 3.52 15.83 2.76
CA GLY A 141 2.81 14.63 3.23
C GLY A 141 1.45 14.92 3.88
N PHE A 142 1.20 16.16 4.32
CA PHE A 142 -0.13 16.61 4.75
C PHE A 142 -1.20 16.59 3.65
N GLN A 143 -0.79 16.47 2.39
CA GLN A 143 -1.65 16.37 1.21
C GLN A 143 -1.85 14.92 0.74
N SER A 144 -1.36 13.91 1.48
CA SER A 144 -1.70 12.51 1.18
C SER A 144 -3.18 12.25 1.49
N LEU A 145 -3.99 12.17 0.43
CA LEU A 145 -5.42 11.88 0.55
C LEU A 145 -5.65 10.51 1.17
N GLN A 146 -4.93 9.48 0.71
CA GLN A 146 -5.11 8.11 1.18
C GLN A 146 -4.78 7.96 2.66
N PHE A 147 -3.75 8.66 3.14
CA PHE A 147 -3.43 8.69 4.57
C PHE A 147 -4.57 9.28 5.41
N ARG A 148 -5.21 10.37 4.94
CA ARG A 148 -6.36 10.98 5.64
C ARG A 148 -7.61 10.10 5.59
N LEU A 149 -7.86 9.45 4.45
CA LEU A 149 -8.95 8.46 4.32
C LEU A 149 -8.75 7.28 5.29
N LEU A 150 -7.50 6.83 5.47
CA LEU A 150 -7.16 5.75 6.39
C LEU A 150 -7.47 6.13 7.83
N GLU A 151 -7.01 7.30 8.29
CA GLU A 151 -7.31 7.81 9.64
C GLU A 151 -8.83 7.91 9.88
N ASN A 152 -9.58 8.47 8.91
CA ASN A 152 -11.03 8.62 9.01
C ASN A 152 -11.74 7.27 9.10
N LYS A 153 -11.39 6.33 8.21
CA LYS A 153 -12.03 5.01 8.15
C LYS A 153 -11.69 4.13 9.35
N ILE A 154 -10.51 4.27 9.95
CA ILE A 154 -10.18 3.64 11.24
C ILE A 154 -11.02 4.26 12.36
N GLY A 155 -11.09 5.59 12.40
CA GLY A 155 -11.92 6.35 13.33
C GLY A 155 -11.14 7.33 14.21
N VAL A 156 -10.08 7.94 13.69
CA VAL A 156 -9.37 9.04 14.38
C VAL A 156 -10.32 10.26 14.42
N PRO A 157 -10.71 10.74 15.59
CA PRO A 157 -11.65 11.86 15.69
C PRO A 157 -10.93 13.19 15.41
N ASP A 158 -11.66 14.13 14.81
CA ASP A 158 -11.09 15.41 14.37
C ASP A 158 -10.53 16.24 15.52
N ASN A 159 -11.13 16.16 16.72
CA ASN A 159 -10.66 16.88 17.90
C ASN A 159 -9.29 16.43 18.42
N LEU A 160 -8.83 15.23 18.03
CA LEU A 160 -7.50 14.73 18.38
C LEU A 160 -6.44 15.05 17.31
N ARG A 161 -6.84 15.68 16.20
CA ARG A 161 -5.91 16.09 15.15
C ARG A 161 -5.20 17.38 15.55
N VAL A 162 -3.87 17.37 15.51
CA VAL A 162 -3.06 18.57 15.76
C VAL A 162 -3.16 19.50 14.53
N PRO A 163 -3.55 20.77 14.69
CA PRO A 163 -3.64 21.71 13.58
C PRO A 163 -2.23 22.05 13.05
N TYR A 164 -1.99 21.85 11.76
CA TYR A 164 -0.79 22.30 11.07
C TYR A 164 -1.06 23.64 10.39
N ASN A 165 -0.17 24.62 10.55
CA ASN A 165 -0.34 26.00 10.05
C ASN A 165 -1.69 26.66 10.44
N ARG A 166 -2.28 26.26 11.57
CA ARG A 166 -3.61 26.73 12.04
C ARG A 166 -4.74 26.55 11.01
N ARG A 167 -4.58 25.62 10.06
CA ARG A 167 -5.58 25.30 9.04
C ARG A 167 -6.17 23.92 9.29
N HIS A 168 -7.41 23.73 8.83
CA HIS A 168 -8.02 22.42 8.90
C HIS A 168 -7.34 21.51 7.87
N HIS A 169 -7.13 20.23 8.20
CA HIS A 169 -6.47 19.29 7.28
C HIS A 169 -7.18 19.16 5.91
N ARG A 170 -8.48 19.52 5.88
CA ARG A 170 -9.34 19.53 4.69
C ARG A 170 -9.01 20.65 3.71
N ASP A 171 -8.40 21.74 4.17
CA ASP A 171 -8.11 22.92 3.35
C ASP A 171 -7.10 22.64 2.23
N ASN A 172 -6.40 21.51 2.34
CA ASN A 172 -5.43 21.02 1.36
C ASN A 172 -6.05 20.33 0.14
N PHE A 173 -7.34 19.96 0.19
CA PHE A 173 -7.99 19.13 -0.83
C PHE A 173 -9.11 19.91 -1.53
N LYS A 174 -9.25 19.73 -2.85
CA LYS A 174 -10.26 20.41 -3.67
C LYS A 174 -11.05 19.43 -4.54
N GLY A 175 -12.21 19.87 -5.02
CA GLY A 175 -13.01 19.11 -5.99
C GLY A 175 -13.42 17.73 -5.48
N GLN A 176 -13.05 16.69 -6.23
CA GLN A 176 -13.43 15.31 -5.94
C GLN A 176 -12.78 14.75 -4.66
N GLU A 177 -11.54 15.15 -4.37
CA GLU A 177 -10.82 14.68 -3.18
C GLU A 177 -11.49 15.15 -1.89
N SER A 178 -11.92 16.42 -1.88
CA SER A 178 -12.67 16.99 -0.76
C SER A 178 -13.99 16.24 -0.51
N LYS A 179 -14.69 15.83 -1.58
CA LYS A 179 -15.90 15.01 -1.47
C LYS A 179 -15.63 13.62 -0.91
N LEU A 180 -14.55 12.98 -1.33
CA LEU A 180 -14.15 11.67 -0.81
C LEU A 180 -13.78 11.75 0.68
N LEU A 181 -13.06 12.78 1.07
CA LEU A 181 -12.68 13.02 2.47
C LEU A 181 -13.93 13.24 3.34
N LEU A 182 -14.85 14.10 2.89
CA LEU A 182 -16.14 14.33 3.53
C LEU A 182 -16.97 13.04 3.68
N ALA A 183 -17.05 12.23 2.63
CA ALA A 183 -17.75 10.95 2.69
C ALA A 183 -17.12 10.03 3.75
N SER A 184 -15.79 9.96 3.81
CA SER A 184 -15.09 9.12 4.78
C SER A 184 -15.30 9.53 6.25
N GLU A 185 -15.58 10.81 6.51
CA GLU A 185 -15.92 11.30 7.86
C GLU A 185 -17.35 10.91 8.28
N GLN A 186 -18.27 10.80 7.30
CA GLN A 186 -19.69 10.52 7.55
C GLN A 186 -20.01 9.03 7.60
N GLU A 187 -19.26 8.22 6.84
CA GLU A 187 -19.47 6.78 6.84
C GLU A 187 -19.09 6.14 8.19
N PRO A 188 -19.72 5.01 8.58
CA PRO A 188 -19.37 4.30 9.80
C PRO A 188 -17.88 3.89 9.81
N THR A 189 -17.17 4.31 10.84
CA THR A 189 -15.75 3.97 11.04
C THR A 189 -15.61 2.52 11.51
N LEU A 190 -14.43 1.93 11.34
CA LEU A 190 -14.14 0.59 11.87
C LEU A 190 -14.34 0.55 13.38
N LEU A 191 -13.86 1.57 14.11
CA LEU A 191 -14.05 1.69 15.56
C LEU A 191 -15.54 1.62 15.92
N LYS A 192 -16.39 2.39 15.24
CA LYS A 192 -17.83 2.41 15.53
C LYS A 192 -18.50 1.08 15.23
N LEU A 193 -18.12 0.45 14.12
CA LEU A 193 -18.66 -0.86 13.71
C LEU A 193 -18.29 -1.96 14.70
N VAL A 194 -17.05 -1.95 15.22
CA VAL A 194 -16.59 -2.89 16.25
C VAL A 194 -17.33 -2.65 17.57
N GLU A 195 -17.48 -1.38 18.00
CA GLU A 195 -18.20 -1.02 19.23
C GLU A 195 -19.66 -1.52 19.22
N VAL A 196 -20.39 -1.27 18.13
CA VAL A 196 -21.76 -1.75 17.95
C VAL A 196 -21.81 -3.29 18.00
N ASN A 197 -20.82 -3.95 17.39
CA ASN A 197 -20.76 -5.41 17.40
C ASN A 197 -20.52 -5.96 18.82
N LEU A 198 -19.64 -5.34 19.61
CA LEU A 198 -19.30 -5.78 20.98
C LEU A 198 -20.43 -5.55 21.99
N THR A 199 -21.18 -4.46 21.86
CA THR A 199 -22.29 -4.08 22.76
C THR A 199 -23.59 -4.84 22.48
N THR A 200 -23.67 -5.59 21.39
CA THR A 200 -24.82 -6.43 21.07
C THR A 200 -24.81 -7.72 21.92
N PRO A 201 -25.82 -7.98 22.78
CA PRO A 201 -25.78 -9.06 23.80
C PRO A 201 -25.54 -10.47 23.25
N LYS A 202 -25.98 -10.77 22.02
CA LYS A 202 -25.77 -12.06 21.35
C LYS A 202 -24.32 -12.27 20.87
N ASN A 203 -23.56 -11.18 20.70
CA ASN A 203 -22.20 -11.20 20.17
C ASN A 203 -21.15 -11.27 21.29
N THR A 204 -21.44 -10.77 22.49
CA THR A 204 -20.53 -10.85 23.63
C THR A 204 -20.25 -12.32 23.99
N THR A 205 -21.25 -13.18 23.95
CA THR A 205 -21.09 -14.64 24.17
C THR A 205 -20.27 -15.29 23.05
N PHE A 206 -20.46 -14.89 21.80
CA PHE A 206 -19.71 -15.45 20.66
C PHE A 206 -18.25 -15.00 20.63
N CYS A 207 -17.97 -13.72 20.91
CA CYS A 207 -16.60 -13.20 21.03
C CYS A 207 -15.83 -13.87 22.18
N LEU A 208 -16.47 -14.07 23.34
CA LEU A 208 -15.85 -14.78 24.47
C LEU A 208 -15.54 -16.25 24.11
N LEU A 209 -16.50 -16.96 23.49
CA LEU A 209 -16.30 -18.34 23.06
C LEU A 209 -15.24 -18.51 21.96
N TYR A 210 -15.11 -17.53 21.06
CA TYR A 210 -14.12 -17.56 19.98
C TYR A 210 -12.72 -17.15 20.46
N LEU A 211 -12.61 -16.18 21.37
CA LEU A 211 -11.35 -15.83 22.02
C LEU A 211 -10.86 -16.98 22.91
N ASP A 212 -11.75 -17.68 23.63
CA ASP A 212 -11.39 -18.89 24.36
C ASP A 212 -10.88 -20.00 23.43
N LYS A 213 -11.51 -20.21 22.26
CA LYS A 213 -11.02 -21.18 21.25
C LYS A 213 -9.69 -20.80 20.61
N LEU A 214 -9.39 -19.52 20.44
CA LEU A 214 -8.11 -19.04 19.89
C LEU A 214 -6.98 -18.99 20.93
N MET A 215 -7.32 -18.75 22.20
CA MET A 215 -6.37 -18.72 23.33
C MET A 215 -6.11 -20.12 23.90
N CYS A 216 -7.03 -21.07 23.71
CA CYS A 216 -6.77 -22.50 23.95
C CYS A 216 -5.94 -23.08 22.79
N CYS A 217 -4.65 -22.72 22.78
CA CYS A 217 -3.65 -23.50 22.07
C CYS A 217 -3.59 -24.91 22.70
N PRO A 218 -3.73 -26.02 21.94
CA PRO A 218 -3.59 -27.34 22.53
C PRO A 218 -2.16 -27.50 23.09
N PRO A 219 -1.98 -28.05 24.30
CA PRO A 219 -0.67 -28.25 24.88
C PRO A 219 0.04 -29.37 24.11
N GLY A 220 0.79 -29.01 23.08
CA GLY A 220 1.51 -30.02 22.30
C GLY A 220 2.07 -29.56 20.97
N TYR A 221 2.93 -28.54 20.95
CA TYR A 221 3.99 -28.49 19.93
C TYR A 221 5.19 -27.72 20.47
N LYS A 222 5.96 -28.39 21.35
CA LYS A 222 7.40 -28.16 21.45
C LYS A 222 8.05 -29.06 20.40
N ARG A 223 8.68 -28.47 19.39
CA ARG A 223 9.96 -28.90 18.79
C ARG A 223 10.63 -27.68 18.21
#